data_AF-A0A2M7ZMG6-F1
#
_entry.id   AF-A0A2M7ZMG6-F1
#
_cell.length_a   1.000
_cell.length_b   1.000
_cell.length_c   1.000
_cell.angle_alpha   90.00
_cell.angle_beta   90.00
_cell.angle_gamma   90.00
#
_symmetry.space_group_name_H-M   'P 1'
#
loop_
_entity.id
_entity.type
_entity.pdbx_description
1 polymer ?
#
loop_
_entity_poly.entity_id
_entity_poly.type
_entity_poly.pdbx_seq_one_letter_code
_entity_poly.pdbx_strand_id
1 'polypeptide(L)'
;MQYLISLLIGYLIGSIPTAYLLLKLTKGIDIRESGSGNVGALNSLETSNSKIIGLIVLVIDFLKGFLVVLLIITIYTKSFMLPALGLCSGVLSHNFNPWLKFKGGRGLATAAGGSSLMFPFLLVVWCVLWMFLYLYKRNIIIANFFSTLLSAVLIISISNIAIKYSKPIAENKLMIVGFTILLLFIILTKHIKPFVQEIKSLNLTSKGNKNEK
;
A
#
# COMPACT_ATOMS: atom_id res chain seq x y z
N MET A 1 8.09 25.86 1.94
CA MET A 1 8.39 25.22 3.24
C MET A 1 7.37 24.14 3.63
N GLN A 2 6.06 24.41 3.62
CA GLN A 2 5.01 23.45 4.05
C GLN A 2 5.04 22.11 3.30
N TYR A 3 5.22 22.14 1.97
CA TYR A 3 5.36 20.94 1.15
C TYR A 3 6.56 20.09 1.57
N LEU A 4 7.71 20.71 1.80
CA LEU A 4 8.92 20.00 2.26
C LEU A 4 8.70 19.35 3.63
N ILE A 5 8.08 20.07 4.57
CA ILE A 5 7.73 19.53 5.89
C ILE A 5 6.80 18.32 5.75
N SER A 6 5.77 18.41 4.91
CA SER A 6 4.82 17.30 4.68
C SER A 6 5.51 16.07 4.07
N LEU A 7 6.39 16.28 3.08
CA LEU A 7 7.21 15.23 2.48
C LEU A 7 8.15 14.59 3.50
N LEU A 8 8.78 15.39 4.37
CA LEU A 8 9.68 14.90 5.43
C LEU A 8 8.93 14.08 6.49
N ILE A 9 7.78 14.56 6.98
CA ILE A 9 6.94 13.80 7.91
C ILE A 9 6.57 12.45 7.31
N GLY A 10 6.08 12.46 6.06
CA GLY A 10 5.79 11.26 5.30
C GLY A 10 6.98 10.31 5.22
N TYR A 11 8.12 10.82 4.76
CA TYR A 11 9.32 10.03 4.53
C TYR A 11 9.84 9.38 5.81
N LEU A 12 9.95 10.15 6.90
CA LEU A 12 10.50 9.64 8.16
C LEU A 12 9.62 8.54 8.74
N ILE A 13 8.31 8.77 8.85
CA ILE A 13 7.37 7.80 9.41
C ILE A 13 7.21 6.57 8.49
N GLY A 14 7.10 6.78 7.18
CA GLY A 14 6.98 5.70 6.20
C GLY A 14 8.22 4.81 6.13
N SER A 15 9.40 5.40 6.35
CA SER A 15 10.69 4.68 6.35
C SER A 15 10.88 3.75 7.54
N ILE A 16 9.99 3.72 8.55
CA ILE A 16 10.13 2.80 9.68
C ILE A 16 10.02 1.34 9.16
N PRO A 17 11.08 0.51 9.29
CA PRO A 17 11.13 -0.82 8.70
C PRO A 17 10.46 -1.88 9.59
N THR A 18 9.15 -1.73 9.85
CA THR A 18 8.34 -2.52 10.79
C THR A 18 8.60 -4.02 10.72
N ALA A 19 8.39 -4.64 9.54
CA ALA A 19 8.48 -6.09 9.37
C ALA A 19 9.90 -6.62 9.62
N TYR A 20 10.91 -5.86 9.17
CA TYR A 20 12.31 -6.20 9.38
C TYR A 20 12.66 -6.15 10.87
N LEU A 21 12.30 -5.07 11.57
CA LEU A 21 12.56 -4.93 13.01
C LEU A 21 11.87 -6.04 13.80
N LEU A 22 10.57 -6.28 13.53
CA LEU A 22 9.80 -7.26 14.27
C LEU A 22 10.35 -8.68 14.09
N LEU A 23 10.61 -9.12 12.86
CA LEU A 23 11.15 -10.47 12.63
C LEU A 23 12.58 -10.61 13.15
N LYS A 24 13.41 -9.58 12.99
CA LYS A 24 14.79 -9.63 13.48
C LYS A 24 14.84 -9.73 15.00
N LEU A 25 14.00 -8.99 15.71
CA LEU A 25 13.96 -8.99 17.18
C LEU A 25 13.28 -10.24 17.76
N THR A 26 12.17 -10.71 17.16
CA THR A 26 11.37 -11.80 17.74
C THR A 26 11.77 -13.19 17.27
N LYS A 27 12.41 -13.30 16.10
CA LYS A 27 12.75 -14.59 15.47
C LYS A 27 14.21 -14.68 15.01
N GLY A 28 14.98 -13.59 15.05
CA GLY A 28 16.35 -13.56 14.51
C GLY A 28 16.43 -13.53 12.98
N ILE A 29 15.29 -13.53 12.29
CA ILE A 29 15.19 -13.71 10.84
C ILE A 29 15.37 -12.37 10.12
N ASP A 30 16.22 -12.36 9.09
CA ASP A 30 16.21 -11.28 8.09
C ASP A 30 15.13 -11.55 7.02
N ILE A 31 14.02 -10.81 7.11
CA ILE A 31 12.89 -10.95 6.18
C ILE A 31 13.25 -10.66 4.72
N ARG A 32 14.36 -9.94 4.45
CA ARG A 32 14.81 -9.62 3.08
C ARG A 32 15.42 -10.84 2.38
N GLU A 33 15.85 -11.83 3.15
CA GLU A 33 16.49 -13.05 2.68
C GLU A 33 15.55 -14.27 2.80
N SER A 34 14.31 -14.05 3.20
CA SER A 34 13.33 -15.11 3.48
C SER A 34 12.04 -14.95 2.69
N GLY A 35 11.43 -16.09 2.31
CA GLY A 35 10.18 -16.12 1.57
C GLY A 35 10.26 -15.34 0.25
N SER A 36 9.33 -14.40 0.06
CA SER A 36 9.32 -13.52 -1.12
C SER A 36 10.37 -12.39 -1.08
N GLY A 37 11.11 -12.24 0.03
CA GLY A 37 12.05 -11.15 0.28
C GLY A 37 11.38 -9.78 0.52
N ASN A 38 10.05 -9.72 0.53
CA ASN A 38 9.29 -8.48 0.74
C ASN A 38 9.19 -8.11 2.22
N VAL A 39 9.42 -6.84 2.55
CA VAL A 39 9.35 -6.33 3.93
C VAL A 39 7.93 -5.90 4.27
N GLY A 40 7.02 -6.87 4.42
CA GLY A 40 5.61 -6.59 4.71
C GLY A 40 4.85 -7.75 5.33
N ALA A 41 3.57 -7.52 5.65
CA ALA A 41 2.74 -8.41 6.47
C ALA A 41 2.62 -9.85 5.94
N LEU A 42 2.35 -10.04 4.64
CA LEU A 42 2.17 -11.37 4.06
C LEU A 42 3.45 -12.22 4.18
N ASN A 43 4.59 -11.65 3.78
CA ASN A 43 5.87 -12.35 3.90
C ASN A 43 6.25 -12.57 5.37
N SER A 44 5.87 -11.66 6.27
CA SER A 44 6.08 -11.81 7.70
C SER A 44 5.30 -13.01 8.25
N LEU A 45 4.03 -13.17 7.83
CA LEU A 45 3.21 -14.32 8.16
C LEU A 45 3.84 -15.61 7.63
N GLU A 46 4.16 -15.66 6.34
CA GLU A 46 4.70 -16.85 5.67
C GLU A 46 6.06 -17.26 6.23
N THR A 47 6.96 -16.29 6.47
CA THR A 47 8.32 -16.55 6.96
C THR A 47 8.33 -16.96 8.44
N SER A 48 7.46 -16.37 9.27
CA SER A 48 7.43 -16.66 10.70
C SER A 48 6.45 -17.78 11.09
N ASN A 49 5.62 -18.24 10.16
CA ASN A 49 4.46 -19.09 10.39
C ASN A 49 3.52 -18.56 11.50
N SER A 50 3.47 -17.23 11.69
CA SER A 50 2.66 -16.60 12.73
C SER A 50 1.70 -15.56 12.16
N LYS A 51 0.40 -15.89 12.26
CA LYS A 51 -0.69 -14.97 11.92
C LYS A 51 -0.63 -13.69 12.75
N ILE A 52 -0.24 -13.80 14.02
CA ILE A 52 -0.12 -12.66 14.94
C ILE A 52 0.98 -11.70 14.46
N ILE A 53 2.16 -12.22 14.08
CA ILE A 53 3.26 -11.39 13.56
C ILE A 53 2.82 -10.68 12.27
N GLY A 54 2.20 -11.40 11.34
CA GLY A 54 1.67 -10.81 10.11
C GLY A 54 0.65 -9.69 10.39
N LEU A 55 -0.27 -9.91 11.33
CA LEU A 55 -1.27 -8.94 11.73
C LEU A 55 -0.66 -7.69 12.39
N ILE A 56 0.31 -7.87 13.29
CA ILE A 56 1.02 -6.74 13.93
C ILE A 56 1.71 -5.87 12.87
N VAL A 57 2.43 -6.49 11.92
CA VAL A 57 3.06 -5.76 10.82
C VAL A 57 2.02 -5.01 9.99
N LEU A 58 0.90 -5.65 9.65
CA LEU A 58 -0.18 -5.03 8.90
C LEU A 58 -0.74 -3.80 9.62
N VAL A 59 -1.03 -3.94 10.92
CA VAL A 59 -1.59 -2.87 11.76
C VAL A 59 -0.60 -1.72 11.91
N ILE A 60 0.68 -1.98 12.22
CA ILE A 60 1.67 -0.91 12.35
C ILE A 60 1.92 -0.22 11.01
N ASP A 61 1.98 -0.97 9.91
CA ASP A 61 2.15 -0.38 8.56
C ASP A 61 0.94 0.42 8.10
N PHE A 62 -0.27 0.07 8.57
CA PHE A 62 -1.46 0.90 8.43
C PHE A 62 -1.37 2.16 9.30
N LEU A 63 -1.07 2.00 10.58
CA LEU A 63 -1.00 3.10 11.55
C LEU A 63 0.04 4.13 11.16
N LYS A 64 1.19 3.76 10.60
CA LYS A 64 2.18 4.76 10.17
C LYS A 64 1.65 5.64 9.04
N GLY A 65 0.91 5.08 8.08
CA GLY A 65 0.27 5.85 7.01
C GLY A 65 -0.84 6.74 7.55
N PHE A 66 -1.63 6.22 8.48
CA PHE A 66 -2.64 6.97 9.21
C PHE A 66 -2.01 8.16 9.98
N LEU A 67 -0.93 7.92 10.71
CA LEU A 67 -0.20 8.93 11.49
C LEU A 67 0.38 10.03 10.61
N VAL A 68 0.94 9.69 9.44
CA VAL A 68 1.42 10.69 8.47
C VAL A 68 0.30 11.68 8.12
N VAL A 69 -0.85 11.16 7.70
CA VAL A 69 -1.97 12.01 7.30
C VAL A 69 -2.56 12.77 8.49
N LEU A 70 -2.73 12.11 9.63
CA LEU A 70 -3.25 12.73 10.85
C LEU A 70 -2.42 13.94 11.27
N LEU A 71 -1.09 13.79 11.35
CA LEU A 71 -0.19 14.87 11.74
C LEU A 71 -0.28 16.04 10.77
N ILE A 72 -0.25 15.76 9.46
CA ILE A 72 -0.24 16.81 8.44
C ILE A 72 -1.58 17.54 8.38
N ILE A 73 -2.72 16.85 8.51
CA ILE A 73 -4.05 17.49 8.58
C ILE A 73 -4.17 18.35 9.83
N THR A 74 -3.61 17.92 10.96
CA THR A 74 -3.65 18.69 12.21
C THR A 74 -2.86 20.00 12.09
N ILE A 75 -1.73 19.98 11.37
CA ILE A 75 -0.90 21.18 11.14
C ILE A 75 -1.49 22.05 10.02
N TYR A 76 -2.02 21.44 8.96
CA TYR A 76 -2.45 22.11 7.73
C TYR A 76 -3.89 21.75 7.35
N THR A 77 -4.84 22.19 8.17
CA THR A 77 -6.25 21.78 8.15
C THR A 77 -7.03 22.09 6.86
N LYS A 78 -6.59 23.08 6.07
CA LYS A 78 -7.31 23.57 4.88
C LYS A 78 -6.75 23.10 3.54
N SER A 79 -5.66 22.33 3.53
CA SER A 79 -5.00 21.92 2.28
C SER A 79 -5.12 20.41 2.08
N PHE A 80 -5.73 20.00 0.97
CA PHE A 80 -5.74 18.59 0.55
C PHE A 80 -4.36 18.10 0.09
N MET A 81 -3.60 18.95 -0.61
CA MET A 81 -2.37 18.53 -1.29
C MET A 81 -1.23 18.18 -0.33
N LEU A 82 -1.12 18.86 0.82
CA LEU A 82 -0.10 18.59 1.83
C LEU A 82 -0.17 17.16 2.41
N PRO A 83 -1.30 16.67 2.97
CA PRO A 83 -1.41 15.28 3.43
C PRO A 83 -1.35 14.28 2.27
N ALA A 84 -1.85 14.64 1.08
CA ALA A 84 -1.74 13.80 -0.12
C ALA A 84 -0.26 13.51 -0.47
N LEU A 85 0.56 14.55 -0.56
CA LEU A 85 2.00 14.43 -0.86
C LEU A 85 2.77 13.77 0.29
N GLY A 86 2.41 14.07 1.54
CA GLY A 86 2.98 13.40 2.70
C GLY A 86 2.72 11.90 2.68
N LEU A 87 1.49 11.48 2.37
CA LEU A 87 1.14 10.07 2.21
C LEU A 87 1.92 9.42 1.07
N CYS A 88 1.99 10.05 -0.11
CA CYS A 88 2.80 9.55 -1.22
C CYS A 88 4.27 9.37 -0.82
N SER A 89 4.85 10.33 -0.08
CA SER A 89 6.20 10.23 0.48
C SER A 89 6.36 9.08 1.48
N GLY A 90 5.35 8.87 2.35
CA GLY A 90 5.34 7.76 3.29
C GLY A 90 5.24 6.38 2.63
N VAL A 91 4.42 6.25 1.59
CA VAL A 91 4.34 5.01 0.81
C VAL A 91 5.63 4.78 0.01
N LEU A 92 6.18 5.84 -0.58
CA LEU A 92 7.44 5.78 -1.32
C LEU A 92 8.60 5.31 -0.42
N SER A 93 8.77 5.92 0.75
CA SER A 93 9.81 5.55 1.72
C SER A 93 9.60 4.17 2.34
N HIS A 94 8.36 3.71 2.50
CA HIS A 94 8.10 2.32 2.89
C HIS A 94 8.50 1.33 1.78
N ASN A 95 8.23 1.67 0.51
CA ASN A 95 8.54 0.82 -0.65
C ASN A 95 10.04 0.79 -0.95
N PHE A 96 10.69 1.95 -0.84
CA PHE A 96 12.11 2.16 -1.10
C PHE A 96 12.79 2.62 0.20
N ASN A 97 12.85 1.69 1.14
CA ASN A 97 13.29 1.98 2.50
C ASN A 97 14.80 2.29 2.56
N PRO A 98 15.21 3.52 2.98
CA PRO A 98 16.61 3.93 2.98
C PRO A 98 17.48 3.09 3.93
N TRP A 99 16.92 2.67 5.07
CA TRP A 99 17.62 1.86 6.07
C TRP A 99 17.89 0.43 5.58
N LEU A 100 17.15 -0.02 4.57
CA LEU A 100 17.22 -1.37 4.02
C LEU A 100 17.78 -1.40 2.60
N LYS A 101 18.66 -0.46 2.23
CA LYS A 101 19.25 -0.36 0.88
C LYS A 101 18.17 -0.31 -0.22
N PHE A 102 17.10 0.45 0.04
CA PHE A 102 15.92 0.60 -0.83
C PHE A 102 15.10 -0.68 -1.07
N LYS A 103 15.33 -1.74 -0.28
CA LYS A 103 14.53 -2.97 -0.25
C LYS A 103 13.45 -2.87 0.84
N GLY A 104 12.32 -2.26 0.49
CA GLY A 104 11.16 -2.09 1.37
C GLY A 104 9.98 -3.03 1.06
N GLY A 105 8.80 -2.63 1.51
CA GLY A 105 7.54 -3.34 1.26
C GLY A 105 6.84 -2.92 -0.04
N ARG A 106 5.53 -3.16 -0.12
CA ARG A 106 4.71 -2.82 -1.30
C ARG A 106 3.72 -1.67 -1.08
N GLY A 107 3.54 -1.20 0.16
CA GLY A 107 2.86 0.08 0.42
C GLY A 107 1.35 0.06 0.54
N LEU A 108 0.68 -1.08 0.30
CA LEU A 108 -0.78 -1.15 0.41
C LEU A 108 -1.31 -0.79 1.80
N ALA A 109 -0.74 -1.36 2.88
CA ALA A 109 -1.19 -1.07 4.24
C ALA A 109 -1.00 0.42 4.60
N THR A 110 0.15 0.99 4.24
CA THR A 110 0.46 2.41 4.46
C THR A 110 -0.44 3.33 3.65
N ALA A 111 -0.71 3.00 2.38
CA ALA A 111 -1.66 3.72 1.54
C ALA A 111 -3.08 3.64 2.12
N ALA A 112 -3.52 2.45 2.55
CA ALA A 112 -4.81 2.23 3.19
C ALA A 112 -4.95 3.05 4.48
N GLY A 113 -3.91 3.07 5.32
CA GLY A 113 -3.84 3.85 6.55
C GLY A 113 -4.10 5.33 6.32
N GLY A 114 -3.30 5.96 5.47
CA GLY A 114 -3.47 7.39 5.19
C GLY A 114 -4.75 7.71 4.44
N SER A 115 -5.11 6.88 3.45
CA SER A 115 -6.33 7.07 2.67
C SER A 115 -7.60 6.89 3.50
N SER A 116 -7.55 6.15 4.62
CA SER A 116 -8.70 6.00 5.51
C SER A 116 -9.17 7.32 6.13
N LEU A 117 -8.24 8.26 6.36
CA LEU A 117 -8.56 9.60 6.84
C LEU A 117 -9.01 10.52 5.71
N MET A 118 -8.32 10.44 4.56
CA MET A 118 -8.61 11.31 3.43
C MET A 118 -9.89 10.92 2.68
N PHE A 119 -10.16 9.62 2.60
CA PHE A 119 -11.26 9.00 1.86
C PHE A 119 -11.78 7.75 2.59
N PRO A 120 -12.52 7.89 3.70
CA PRO A 120 -12.98 6.73 4.49
C PRO A 120 -13.77 5.71 3.67
N PHE A 121 -14.62 6.16 2.74
CA PHE A 121 -15.40 5.30 1.85
C PHE A 121 -14.52 4.49 0.89
N LEU A 122 -13.35 5.01 0.51
CA LEU A 122 -12.45 4.35 -0.43
C LEU A 122 -11.85 3.09 0.16
N LEU A 123 -11.48 3.13 1.44
CA LEU A 123 -10.95 1.96 2.12
C LEU A 123 -11.97 0.82 2.07
N VAL A 124 -13.24 1.13 2.34
CA VAL A 124 -14.34 0.16 2.27
C VAL A 124 -14.47 -0.40 0.86
N VAL A 125 -14.49 0.45 -0.17
CA VAL A 125 -14.56 0.02 -1.57
C VAL A 125 -13.39 -0.89 -1.93
N TRP A 126 -12.16 -0.50 -1.57
CA TRP A 126 -10.97 -1.31 -1.85
C TRP A 126 -11.04 -2.67 -1.14
N CYS A 127 -11.45 -2.71 0.13
CA CYS A 127 -11.64 -3.94 0.88
C CYS A 127 -12.71 -4.85 0.27
N VAL A 128 -13.83 -4.30 -0.20
CA VAL A 128 -14.90 -5.07 -0.86
C VAL A 128 -14.40 -5.65 -2.18
N LEU A 129 -13.76 -4.83 -3.03
CA LEU A 129 -13.17 -5.30 -4.28
C LEU A 129 -12.12 -6.38 -4.04
N TRP A 130 -11.24 -6.16 -3.07
CA TRP A 130 -10.21 -7.10 -2.68
C TRP A 130 -10.81 -8.43 -2.20
N MET A 131 -11.81 -8.37 -1.32
CA MET A 131 -12.47 -9.56 -0.78
C MET A 131 -13.13 -10.37 -1.91
N PHE A 132 -13.87 -9.71 -2.79
CA PHE A 132 -14.52 -10.36 -3.94
C PHE A 132 -13.48 -11.05 -4.85
N LEU A 133 -12.42 -10.32 -5.24
CA LEU A 133 -11.37 -10.87 -6.10
C LEU A 133 -10.58 -11.99 -5.43
N TYR A 134 -10.33 -11.88 -4.13
CA TYR A 134 -9.68 -12.91 -3.34
C TYR A 134 -10.55 -14.16 -3.24
N LEU A 135 -11.85 -14.04 -3.00
CA LEU A 135 -12.76 -15.18 -2.95
C LEU A 135 -12.88 -15.88 -4.32
N TYR A 136 -12.85 -15.11 -5.41
CA TYR A 136 -12.93 -15.64 -6.77
C TYR A 136 -11.66 -16.35 -7.24
N LYS A 137 -10.46 -15.80 -6.95
CA LYS A 137 -9.18 -16.34 -7.43
C LYS A 137 -8.35 -17.08 -6.38
N ARG A 138 -8.69 -16.93 -5.09
CA ARG A 138 -7.91 -17.44 -3.94
C ARG A 138 -6.44 -17.05 -3.97
N ASN A 139 -6.13 -15.90 -4.58
CA ASN A 139 -4.78 -15.44 -4.82
C ASN A 139 -4.62 -13.98 -4.37
N ILE A 140 -3.79 -13.76 -3.36
CA ILE A 140 -3.59 -12.44 -2.74
C ILE A 140 -2.88 -11.47 -3.71
N ILE A 141 -1.95 -11.96 -4.54
CA ILE A 141 -1.21 -11.10 -5.49
C ILE A 141 -2.16 -10.55 -6.54
N ILE A 142 -3.01 -11.39 -7.11
CA ILE A 142 -4.02 -11.00 -8.10
C ILE A 142 -5.06 -10.06 -7.48
N ALA A 143 -5.59 -10.41 -6.30
CA ALA A 143 -6.57 -9.58 -5.60
C ALA A 143 -6.01 -8.19 -5.29
N ASN A 144 -4.78 -8.10 -4.77
CA ASN A 144 -4.09 -6.83 -4.52
C ASN A 144 -3.92 -5.98 -5.78
N PHE A 145 -3.49 -6.59 -6.89
CA PHE A 145 -3.24 -5.87 -8.14
C PHE A 145 -4.53 -5.25 -8.70
N PHE A 146 -5.57 -6.08 -8.88
CA PHE A 146 -6.82 -5.62 -9.48
C PHE A 146 -7.63 -4.70 -8.58
N SER A 147 -7.71 -4.95 -7.26
CA SER A 147 -8.41 -4.04 -6.33
C SER A 147 -7.78 -2.64 -6.32
N THR A 148 -6.45 -2.56 -6.34
CA THR A 148 -5.72 -1.29 -6.40
C THR A 148 -5.99 -0.56 -7.72
N LEU A 149 -5.93 -1.27 -8.85
CA LEU A 149 -6.21 -0.68 -10.16
C LEU A 149 -7.67 -0.21 -10.28
N LEU A 150 -8.62 -1.06 -9.93
CA LEU A 150 -10.06 -0.79 -10.03
C LEU A 150 -10.49 0.34 -9.09
N SER A 151 -9.98 0.38 -7.86
CA SER A 151 -10.26 1.48 -6.93
C SER A 151 -9.76 2.83 -7.46
N ALA A 152 -8.57 2.88 -8.06
CA ALA A 152 -8.04 4.10 -8.68
C ALA A 152 -8.90 4.56 -9.87
N VAL A 153 -9.28 3.63 -10.76
CA VAL A 153 -10.19 3.92 -11.89
C VAL A 153 -11.54 4.43 -11.38
N LEU A 154 -12.06 3.85 -10.30
CA LEU A 154 -13.30 4.29 -9.69
C LEU A 154 -13.18 5.73 -9.19
N ILE A 155 -12.15 6.07 -8.40
CA ILE A 155 -11.96 7.46 -7.89
C ILE A 155 -11.93 8.48 -9.02
N ILE A 156 -11.20 8.17 -10.10
CA ILE A 156 -11.08 9.08 -11.25
C ILE A 156 -12.45 9.27 -11.91
N SER A 157 -13.20 8.18 -12.09
CA SER A 157 -14.55 8.17 -12.67
C SER A 157 -15.55 8.95 -11.83
N ILE A 158 -15.56 8.76 -10.50
CA ILE A 158 -16.46 9.43 -9.55
C ILE A 158 -15.81 10.63 -8.85
N SER A 159 -14.90 11.32 -9.53
CA SER A 159 -14.08 12.40 -8.95
C SER A 159 -14.92 13.50 -8.27
N ASN A 160 -16.09 13.86 -8.80
CA ASN A 160 -16.98 14.84 -8.16
C ASN A 160 -17.46 14.39 -6.77
N ILE A 161 -17.78 13.10 -6.63
CA ILE A 161 -18.17 12.48 -5.35
C ILE A 161 -16.94 12.38 -4.45
N ALA A 162 -15.78 12.00 -5.00
CA ALA A 162 -14.54 11.90 -4.26
C ALA A 162 -14.10 13.24 -3.65
N ILE A 163 -14.28 14.36 -4.37
CA ILE A 163 -14.03 15.72 -3.84
C ILE A 163 -14.95 15.97 -2.63
N LYS A 164 -16.26 15.75 -2.79
CA LYS A 164 -17.26 16.03 -1.75
C LYS A 164 -16.98 15.29 -0.43
N TYR A 165 -16.46 14.07 -0.51
CA TYR A 165 -16.19 13.23 0.66
C TYR A 165 -14.71 13.18 1.07
N SER A 166 -13.86 14.00 0.44
CA SER A 166 -12.44 14.11 0.82
C SER A 166 -12.26 14.93 2.10
N LYS A 167 -11.24 14.58 2.89
CA LYS A 167 -10.86 15.33 4.10
C LYS A 167 -9.34 15.56 4.14
N PRO A 168 -8.84 16.82 4.06
CA PRO A 168 -9.56 18.05 3.74
C PRO A 168 -10.21 18.01 2.35
N ILE A 169 -11.16 18.91 2.08
CA ILE A 169 -11.82 18.94 0.77
C ILE A 169 -10.80 19.35 -0.30
N ALA A 170 -10.66 18.55 -1.35
CA ALA A 170 -9.82 18.87 -2.49
C ALA A 170 -10.34 20.09 -3.26
N GLU A 171 -9.44 21.01 -3.60
CA GLU A 171 -9.78 22.28 -4.24
C GLU A 171 -10.29 22.09 -5.68
N ASN A 172 -9.80 21.06 -6.37
CA ASN A 172 -10.21 20.75 -7.73
C ASN A 172 -10.03 19.26 -8.07
N LYS A 173 -10.66 18.84 -9.16
CA LYS A 173 -10.56 17.48 -9.71
C LYS A 173 -9.13 17.08 -10.02
N LEU A 174 -8.30 18.03 -10.46
CA LEU A 174 -6.92 17.78 -10.88
C LEU A 174 -6.05 17.32 -9.71
N MET A 175 -6.29 17.83 -8.50
CA MET A 175 -5.59 17.39 -7.29
C MET A 175 -5.92 15.97 -6.88
N ILE A 176 -7.20 15.58 -6.89
CA ILE A 176 -7.59 14.18 -6.57
C ILE A 176 -7.06 13.22 -7.63
N VAL A 177 -7.21 13.55 -8.91
CA VAL A 177 -6.72 12.71 -10.00
C VAL A 177 -5.20 12.60 -9.94
N GLY A 178 -4.50 13.71 -9.74
CA GLY A 178 -3.04 13.74 -9.61
C GLY A 178 -2.54 12.92 -8.42
N PHE A 179 -3.14 13.09 -7.24
CA PHE A 179 -2.85 12.27 -6.07
C PHE A 179 -3.09 10.78 -6.33
N THR A 180 -4.23 10.43 -6.92
CA THR A 180 -4.61 9.03 -7.20
C THR A 180 -3.63 8.38 -8.18
N ILE A 181 -3.27 9.07 -9.26
CA ILE A 181 -2.31 8.58 -10.26
C ILE A 181 -0.93 8.42 -9.62
N LEU A 182 -0.47 9.40 -8.84
CA LEU A 182 0.83 9.35 -8.18
C LEU A 182 0.91 8.19 -7.18
N LEU A 183 -0.09 8.03 -6.33
CA LEU A 183 -0.15 6.96 -5.36
C LEU A 183 -0.23 5.59 -6.04
N LEU A 184 -1.08 5.45 -7.08
CA LEU A 184 -1.17 4.24 -7.89
C LEU A 184 0.18 3.90 -8.52
N PHE A 185 0.84 4.87 -9.14
CA PHE A 185 2.16 4.69 -9.75
C PHE A 185 3.17 4.14 -8.73
N ILE A 186 3.28 4.76 -7.56
CA ILE A 186 4.20 4.34 -6.49
C ILE A 186 3.91 2.88 -6.06
N ILE A 187 2.65 2.52 -5.86
CA ILE A 187 2.26 1.16 -5.46
C ILE A 187 2.56 0.15 -6.59
N LEU A 188 2.21 0.48 -7.84
CA LEU A 188 2.40 -0.43 -8.98
C LEU A 188 3.87 -0.76 -9.23
N THR A 189 4.82 0.14 -8.92
CA THR A 189 6.25 -0.17 -9.02
C THR A 189 6.66 -1.45 -8.26
N LYS A 190 5.96 -1.79 -7.18
CA LYS A 190 6.20 -2.98 -6.35
C LYS A 190 5.25 -4.15 -6.62
N HIS A 191 4.18 -3.93 -7.39
CA HIS A 191 3.16 -4.94 -7.68
C HIS A 191 3.23 -5.55 -9.07
N ILE A 192 3.81 -4.86 -10.06
CA ILE A 192 3.94 -5.36 -11.44
C ILE A 192 4.76 -6.65 -11.50
N LYS A 193 5.95 -6.69 -10.86
CA LYS A 193 6.83 -7.87 -10.92
C LYS A 193 6.17 -9.13 -10.32
N PRO A 194 5.65 -9.10 -9.06
CA PRO A 194 4.93 -10.24 -8.50
C PRO A 194 3.73 -10.67 -9.34
N PHE A 195 2.97 -9.72 -9.88
CA PHE A 195 1.82 -10.02 -10.74
C PHE A 195 2.23 -10.76 -12.02
N VAL A 196 3.26 -10.28 -12.72
CA VAL A 196 3.77 -10.94 -13.94
C VAL A 196 4.30 -12.34 -13.65
N GLN A 197 4.99 -12.52 -12.52
CA GLN A 197 5.45 -13.84 -12.08
C GLN A 197 4.28 -14.80 -11.84
N GLU A 198 3.22 -14.32 -11.20
CA GLU A 198 2.01 -15.10 -10.92
C GLU A 198 1.25 -15.49 -12.20
N ILE A 199 1.12 -14.57 -13.16
CA ILE A 199 0.47 -14.90 -14.44
C ILE A 199 1.28 -15.95 -15.22
N LYS A 200 2.62 -15.88 -15.16
CA LYS A 200 3.49 -16.87 -15.78
C LYS A 200 3.34 -18.25 -15.14
N SER A 201 3.28 -18.35 -13.80
CA SER A 201 3.12 -19.64 -13.12
C SER A 201 1.79 -20.31 -13.48
N LEU A 202 0.69 -19.56 -13.53
CA LEU A 202 -0.63 -20.06 -13.94
C LEU A 202 -0.64 -20.62 -15.37
N ASN A 203 0.03 -19.92 -16.30
CA ASN A 203 0.14 -20.37 -17.69
C ASN A 203 0.95 -21.68 -17.82
N LEU A 204 2.01 -21.85 -17.04
CA LEU A 204 2.82 -23.07 -17.04
C LEU A 204 2.01 -24.27 -16.54
N THR A 205 1.28 -24.13 -15.43
CA THR A 205 0.38 -25.19 -14.92
C THR A 205 -0.70 -25.57 -15.93
N SER A 206 -1.24 -24.60 -16.68
CA SER A 206 -2.25 -24.89 -17.70
C SER A 206 -1.72 -25.69 -18.89
N LYS A 207 -0.43 -25.52 -19.23
CA LYS A 207 0.24 -26.26 -20.30
C LYS A 207 0.64 -27.67 -19.86
N GLY A 208 1.13 -27.84 -18.63
CA GLY A 208 1.45 -29.15 -18.06
C GLY A 208 0.24 -30.10 -18.10
N ASN A 209 -0.91 -29.63 -17.61
CA ASN A 209 -2.15 -30.42 -17.59
C ASN A 209 -2.74 -30.74 -18.98
N LYS A 210 -2.30 -30.06 -20.04
CA LYS A 210 -2.70 -30.35 -21.44
C LYS A 210 -1.79 -31.36 -22.13
N ASN A 211 -0.56 -31.53 -21.65
CA ASN A 211 0.39 -32.48 -22.24
C ASN A 211 0.32 -33.87 -21.57
N GLU A 212 -0.38 -34.00 -20.44
CA GLU A 212 -0.62 -35.25 -19.71
C GLU A 212 -1.98 -35.90 -20.01
N LYS A 213 -2.76 -35.34 -20.96
CA LYS A 213 -4.04 -35.89 -21.44
C LYS A 213 -3.94 -36.22 -22.92
#